data_AF-A0A5T0UIN1-F1
#
_entry.id   AF-A0A5T0UIN1-F1
#
_cell.length_a   1.000
_cell.length_b   1.000
_cell.length_c   1.000
_cell.angle_alpha   90.00
_cell.angle_beta   90.00
_cell.angle_gamma   90.00
#
_symmetry.space_group_name_H-M   'P 1'
#
loop_
_entity.id
_entity.type
_entity.pdbx_description
1 polymer ?
#
loop_
_entity_poly.entity_id
_entity_poly.type
_entity_poly.pdbx_seq_one_letter_code
_entity_poly.pdbx_strand_id
1 'polypeptide(L)'
;KNYILPFMFYRYLSENQDEYLADNYLEEFYEVTDSKEKEEYLQDISKGIGYAIDPEYVWDKMVSKIENHKIKASDFQDMFDSFNANAKRNAAAEDDFANVFSDVNLGDTRLGSSTNERAKALNDIVLMINEFNFKDDSGHDILGDVYEYLIGQFAANAGKKGGEFYTPHEVSQVLSKIVTLNSKESDDQFHVYDPTMGSGSLLLTVQKEL
;
A
#
# COMPACT_ATOMS: atom_id res chain seq x y z
N LYS A 1 6.18 6.90 11.23
CA LYS A 1 4.82 6.31 11.10
C LYS A 1 4.16 6.73 9.80
N ASN A 2 3.73 7.99 9.68
CA ASN A 2 2.85 8.48 8.61
C ASN A 2 3.45 8.45 7.18
N TYR A 3 4.71 8.03 7.03
CA TYR A 3 5.38 7.92 5.73
C TYR A 3 5.90 6.52 5.44
N ILE A 4 6.10 5.66 6.46
CA ILE A 4 6.60 4.29 6.21
C ILE A 4 5.47 3.45 5.62
N LEU A 5 4.32 3.40 6.30
CA LEU A 5 3.17 2.59 5.85
C LEU A 5 2.67 3.01 4.46
N PRO A 6 2.45 4.30 4.15
CA PRO A 6 1.98 4.69 2.83
C PRO A 6 2.97 4.35 1.71
N PHE A 7 4.28 4.53 1.92
CA PHE A 7 5.27 4.20 0.90
C PHE A 7 5.47 2.68 0.75
N MET A 8 5.35 1.90 1.83
CA MET A 8 5.31 0.44 1.74
C MET A 8 4.08 -0.03 0.97
N PHE A 9 2.91 0.56 1.24
CA PHE A 9 1.69 0.25 0.50
C PHE A 9 1.81 0.65 -0.97
N TYR A 10 2.36 1.82 -1.27
CA TYR A 10 2.62 2.24 -2.64
C TYR A 10 3.55 1.28 -3.40
N ARG A 11 4.63 0.82 -2.74
CA ARG A 11 5.51 -0.22 -3.30
C ARG A 11 4.74 -1.48 -3.65
N TYR A 12 3.93 -1.98 -2.73
CA TYR A 12 3.09 -3.15 -2.96
C TYR A 12 2.14 -2.98 -4.15
N LEU A 13 1.47 -1.83 -4.27
CA LEU A 13 0.59 -1.54 -5.41
C LEU A 13 1.37 -1.51 -6.74
N SER A 14 2.59 -0.99 -6.73
CA SER A 14 3.48 -1.02 -7.90
C SER A 14 3.85 -2.44 -8.30
N GLU A 15 4.30 -3.26 -7.35
CA GLU A 15 4.68 -4.65 -7.61
C GLU A 15 3.47 -5.49 -8.06
N ASN A 16 2.29 -5.27 -7.48
CA ASN A 16 1.04 -5.90 -7.91
C ASN A 16 0.62 -5.48 -9.33
N GLN A 17 0.86 -4.23 -9.73
CA GLN A 17 0.65 -3.82 -11.12
C GLN A 17 1.63 -4.53 -12.06
N ASP A 18 2.90 -4.67 -11.68
CA ASP A 18 3.89 -5.39 -12.48
C ASP A 18 3.47 -6.85 -12.72
N GLU A 19 3.00 -7.53 -11.66
CA GLU A 19 2.45 -8.88 -11.76
C GLU A 19 1.22 -8.93 -12.67
N TYR A 20 0.27 -7.99 -12.50
CA TYR A 20 -0.92 -7.91 -13.36
C TYR A 20 -0.55 -7.71 -14.84
N LEU A 21 0.40 -6.83 -15.15
CA LEU A 21 0.83 -6.59 -16.52
C LEU A 21 1.49 -7.84 -17.13
N ALA A 22 2.35 -8.53 -16.37
CA ALA A 22 2.98 -9.75 -16.80
C ALA A 22 1.97 -10.88 -17.07
N ASP A 23 1.00 -11.07 -16.17
CA ASP A 23 -0.03 -12.10 -16.30
C ASP A 23 -0.98 -11.85 -17.49
N ASN A 24 -1.09 -10.59 -17.94
CA ASN A 24 -1.95 -10.19 -19.06
C ASN A 24 -1.19 -9.85 -20.34
N TYR A 25 0.14 -10.01 -20.38
CA TYR A 25 1.01 -9.69 -21.51
C TYR A 25 0.94 -8.21 -21.94
N LEU A 26 0.90 -7.30 -20.98
CA LEU A 26 0.75 -5.85 -21.17
C LEU A 26 2.01 -5.06 -20.75
N GLU A 27 3.17 -5.72 -20.62
CA GLU A 27 4.41 -5.10 -20.13
C GLU A 27 4.93 -3.99 -21.05
N GLU A 28 4.51 -3.99 -22.32
CA GLU A 28 4.82 -2.93 -23.28
C GLU A 28 4.31 -1.55 -22.85
N PHE A 29 3.31 -1.50 -21.94
CA PHE A 29 2.83 -0.28 -21.30
C PHE A 29 3.96 0.64 -20.80
N TYR A 30 5.04 0.06 -20.28
CA TYR A 30 6.16 0.83 -19.76
C TYR A 30 7.02 1.54 -20.81
N GLU A 31 6.89 1.15 -22.07
CA GLU A 31 7.61 1.73 -23.21
C GLU A 31 6.70 2.60 -24.09
N VAL A 32 5.39 2.68 -23.78
CA VAL A 32 4.44 3.49 -24.54
C VAL A 32 4.78 4.97 -24.44
N THR A 33 4.89 5.62 -25.60
CA THR A 33 5.17 7.06 -25.73
C THR A 33 4.00 7.87 -26.29
N ASP A 34 3.06 7.21 -26.99
CA ASP A 34 1.85 7.87 -27.48
C ASP A 34 0.87 8.10 -26.32
N SER A 35 0.35 9.33 -26.23
CA SER A 35 -0.49 9.72 -25.10
C SER A 35 -1.89 9.10 -25.13
N LYS A 36 -2.42 8.75 -26.30
CA LYS A 36 -3.73 8.10 -26.40
C LYS A 36 -3.63 6.63 -26.06
N GLU A 37 -2.61 5.97 -26.59
CA GLU A 37 -2.32 4.57 -26.26
C GLU A 37 -2.09 4.42 -24.74
N LYS A 38 -1.27 5.30 -24.14
CA LYS A 38 -1.05 5.32 -22.69
C LYS A 38 -2.35 5.46 -21.90
N GLU A 39 -3.25 6.33 -22.34
CA GLU A 39 -4.55 6.54 -21.71
C GLU A 39 -5.44 5.29 -21.78
N GLU A 40 -5.40 4.54 -22.89
CA GLU A 40 -6.10 3.27 -23.03
C GLU A 40 -5.57 2.22 -22.05
N TYR A 41 -4.24 2.06 -21.92
CA TYR A 41 -3.65 1.17 -20.92
C TYR A 41 -4.04 1.57 -19.49
N LEU A 42 -3.92 2.84 -19.13
CA LEU A 42 -4.29 3.31 -17.78
C LEU A 42 -5.75 2.99 -17.44
N GLN A 43 -6.64 3.12 -18.43
CA GLN A 43 -8.04 2.79 -18.25
C GLN A 43 -8.26 1.28 -18.07
N ASP A 44 -7.55 0.44 -18.82
CA ASP A 44 -7.73 -1.01 -18.78
C ASP A 44 -7.05 -1.65 -17.56
N ILE A 45 -5.88 -1.16 -17.14
CA ILE A 45 -5.24 -1.53 -15.88
C ILE A 45 -6.16 -1.16 -14.71
N SER A 46 -6.66 0.08 -14.67
CA SER A 46 -7.58 0.51 -13.60
C SER A 46 -8.86 -0.30 -13.56
N LYS A 47 -9.40 -0.76 -14.70
CA LYS A 47 -10.54 -1.70 -14.71
C LYS A 47 -10.19 -3.06 -14.14
N GLY A 48 -8.97 -3.55 -14.38
CA GLY A 48 -8.51 -4.87 -13.93
C GLY A 48 -8.23 -4.93 -12.43
N ILE A 49 -7.47 -3.97 -11.91
CA ILE A 49 -6.96 -3.99 -10.52
C ILE A 49 -7.45 -2.83 -9.64
N GLY A 50 -8.31 -1.97 -10.17
CA GLY A 50 -8.93 -0.85 -9.43
C GLY A 50 -8.16 0.47 -9.50
N TYR A 51 -6.88 0.44 -9.82
CA TYR A 51 -6.00 1.61 -9.93
C TYR A 51 -5.02 1.44 -11.10
N ALA A 52 -4.30 2.50 -11.44
CA ALA A 52 -3.18 2.42 -12.38
C ALA A 52 -2.07 3.39 -11.98
N ILE A 53 -0.83 2.95 -12.08
CA ILE A 53 0.37 3.72 -11.80
C ILE A 53 1.04 4.06 -13.12
N ASP A 54 1.29 5.35 -13.32
CA ASP A 54 1.99 5.84 -14.49
C ASP A 54 3.40 5.23 -14.58
N PRO A 55 3.91 4.85 -15.78
CA PRO A 55 5.25 4.33 -15.96
C PRO A 55 6.35 5.20 -15.33
N GLU A 56 6.16 6.51 -15.24
CA GLU A 56 7.14 7.41 -14.62
C GLU A 56 7.21 7.30 -13.07
N TYR A 57 6.19 6.73 -12.46
CA TYR A 57 5.95 6.70 -11.01
C TYR A 57 5.86 5.29 -10.42
N VAL A 58 6.13 4.24 -11.19
CA VAL A 58 6.33 2.90 -10.63
C VAL A 58 7.56 2.87 -9.71
N TRP A 59 7.53 1.98 -8.72
CA TRP A 59 8.48 1.95 -7.62
C TRP A 59 9.94 1.94 -8.09
N ASP A 60 10.28 1.05 -9.02
CA ASP A 60 11.63 0.92 -9.57
C ASP A 60 12.13 2.19 -10.27
N LYS A 61 11.22 2.93 -10.92
CA LYS A 61 11.57 4.21 -11.57
C LYS A 61 11.78 5.31 -10.53
N MET A 62 11.01 5.31 -9.46
CA MET A 62 11.22 6.22 -8.33
C MET A 62 12.56 5.96 -7.65
N VAL A 63 12.89 4.70 -7.36
CA VAL A 63 14.20 4.29 -6.83
C VAL A 63 15.32 4.69 -7.77
N SER A 64 15.20 4.37 -9.06
CA SER A 64 16.19 4.73 -10.07
C SER A 64 16.41 6.24 -10.17
N LYS A 65 15.35 7.06 -10.07
CA LYS A 65 15.47 8.53 -10.03
C LYS A 65 16.25 9.00 -8.81
N ILE A 66 16.07 8.38 -7.65
CA ILE A 66 16.80 8.71 -6.41
C ILE A 66 18.28 8.37 -6.56
N GLU A 67 18.60 7.13 -6.94
CA GLU A 67 19.98 6.63 -7.06
C GLU A 67 20.79 7.39 -8.10
N ASN A 68 20.14 7.82 -9.20
CA ASN A 68 20.77 8.59 -10.26
C ASN A 68 20.73 10.11 -10.03
N HIS A 69 20.30 10.58 -8.86
CA HIS A 69 20.16 12.00 -8.51
C HIS A 69 19.30 12.81 -9.50
N LYS A 70 18.28 12.17 -10.09
CA LYS A 70 17.32 12.77 -11.03
C LYS A 70 15.99 13.14 -10.39
N ILE A 71 15.74 12.67 -9.15
CA ILE A 71 14.50 12.95 -8.44
C ILE A 71 14.34 14.44 -8.14
N LYS A 72 13.14 14.97 -8.37
CA LYS A 72 12.73 16.33 -8.02
C LYS A 72 11.94 16.31 -6.72
N ALA A 73 11.94 17.44 -6.01
CA ALA A 73 11.16 17.56 -4.78
C ALA A 73 9.63 17.43 -5.00
N SER A 74 9.13 17.71 -6.20
CA SER A 74 7.72 17.54 -6.54
C SER A 74 7.35 16.09 -6.87
N ASP A 75 8.31 15.24 -7.25
CA ASP A 75 8.02 13.91 -7.80
C ASP A 75 7.15 13.06 -6.87
N PHE A 76 7.32 13.18 -5.54
CA PHE A 76 6.48 12.47 -4.56
C PHE A 76 5.04 12.97 -4.51
N GLN A 77 4.83 14.28 -4.66
CA GLN A 77 3.48 14.83 -4.73
C GLN A 77 2.84 14.44 -6.07
N ASP A 78 3.58 14.59 -7.16
CA ASP A 78 3.13 14.25 -8.51
C ASP A 78 2.78 12.75 -8.61
N MET A 79 3.55 11.88 -7.96
CA MET A 79 3.29 10.43 -7.82
C MET A 79 1.94 10.14 -7.15
N PHE A 80 1.67 10.72 -5.97
CA PHE A 80 0.40 10.50 -5.27
C PHE A 80 -0.79 11.14 -5.99
N ASP A 81 -0.60 12.30 -6.60
CA ASP A 81 -1.65 12.97 -7.37
C ASP A 81 -2.00 12.17 -8.64
N SER A 82 -0.99 11.65 -9.33
CA SER A 82 -1.14 10.76 -10.49
C SER A 82 -1.89 9.49 -10.10
N PHE A 83 -1.48 8.82 -9.02
CA PHE A 83 -2.18 7.65 -8.49
C PHE A 83 -3.66 7.96 -8.20
N ASN A 84 -3.93 9.04 -7.49
CA ASN A 84 -5.30 9.42 -7.12
C ASN A 84 -6.17 9.74 -8.34
N ALA A 85 -5.61 10.39 -9.36
CA ALA A 85 -6.31 10.64 -10.61
C ALA A 85 -6.63 9.33 -11.34
N ASN A 86 -5.70 8.38 -11.36
CA ASN A 86 -5.88 7.11 -12.04
C ASN A 86 -6.80 6.14 -11.28
N ALA A 87 -6.82 6.15 -9.95
CA ALA A 87 -7.76 5.37 -9.15
C ALA A 87 -9.23 5.74 -9.44
N LYS A 88 -9.50 7.02 -9.74
CA LYS A 88 -10.84 7.53 -10.08
C LYS A 88 -11.34 7.10 -11.46
N ARG A 89 -10.52 6.39 -12.26
CA ARG A 89 -10.91 5.88 -13.58
C ARG A 89 -11.84 4.68 -13.49
N ASN A 90 -11.83 3.98 -12.36
CA ASN A 90 -12.71 2.84 -12.10
C ASN A 90 -13.71 3.19 -11.00
N ALA A 91 -14.92 3.59 -11.40
CA ALA A 91 -15.99 3.94 -10.47
C ALA A 91 -16.38 2.82 -9.49
N ALA A 92 -16.08 1.54 -9.82
CA ALA A 92 -16.37 0.41 -8.93
C ALA A 92 -15.32 0.23 -7.82
N ALA A 93 -14.10 0.78 -8.02
CA ALA A 93 -12.98 0.67 -7.08
C ALA A 93 -12.51 2.04 -6.55
N GLU A 94 -13.18 3.13 -6.98
CA GLU A 94 -12.84 4.49 -6.57
C GLU A 94 -12.89 4.64 -5.05
N ASP A 95 -13.92 4.09 -4.40
CA ASP A 95 -14.07 4.16 -2.94
C ASP A 95 -12.96 3.38 -2.19
N ASP A 96 -12.36 2.38 -2.83
CA ASP A 96 -11.31 1.53 -2.23
C ASP A 96 -9.92 2.18 -2.35
N PHE A 97 -9.63 2.85 -3.48
CA PHE A 97 -8.28 3.33 -3.79
C PHE A 97 -8.15 4.85 -3.88
N ALA A 98 -9.19 5.58 -4.26
CA ALA A 98 -9.09 7.03 -4.36
C ALA A 98 -8.89 7.64 -2.97
N ASN A 99 -7.99 8.62 -2.88
CA ASN A 99 -7.64 9.33 -1.66
C ASN A 99 -6.95 8.49 -0.56
N VAL A 100 -6.55 7.23 -0.80
CA VAL A 100 -5.79 6.43 0.20
C VAL A 100 -4.50 7.10 0.67
N PHE A 101 -3.92 7.99 -0.14
CA PHE A 101 -2.72 8.77 0.20
C PHE A 101 -3.01 10.22 0.62
N SER A 102 -4.27 10.67 0.74
CA SER A 102 -4.61 12.08 1.00
C SER A 102 -4.10 12.60 2.34
N ASP A 103 -3.92 11.71 3.32
CA ASP A 103 -3.42 12.06 4.65
C ASP A 103 -1.89 12.19 4.71
N VAL A 104 -1.18 11.89 3.61
CA VAL A 104 0.28 11.99 3.53
C VAL A 104 0.68 13.46 3.33
N ASN A 105 1.05 14.12 4.42
CA ASN A 105 1.54 15.50 4.36
C ASN A 105 3.04 15.57 4.02
N LEU A 106 3.37 15.71 2.74
CA LEU A 106 4.77 15.86 2.28
C LEU A 106 5.42 17.20 2.67
N GLY A 107 4.61 18.19 3.07
CA GLY A 107 5.08 19.52 3.51
C GLY A 107 5.45 19.60 4.99
N ASP A 108 5.30 18.52 5.76
CA ASP A 108 5.49 18.50 7.21
C ASP A 108 6.91 18.94 7.61
N THR A 109 7.00 19.86 8.57
CA THR A 109 8.28 20.39 9.07
C THR A 109 9.09 19.36 9.83
N ARG A 110 8.47 18.26 10.28
CA ARG A 110 9.15 17.11 10.90
C ARG A 110 9.99 16.31 9.91
N LEU A 111 9.69 16.39 8.61
CA LEU A 111 10.52 15.80 7.56
C LEU A 111 11.78 16.62 7.28
N GLY A 112 11.75 17.92 7.60
CA GLY A 112 12.85 18.84 7.32
C GLY A 112 12.38 20.28 7.30
N SER A 113 13.30 21.19 7.57
CA SER A 113 13.04 22.64 7.62
C SER A 113 13.03 23.29 6.23
N SER A 114 13.63 22.64 5.23
CA SER A 114 13.66 23.08 3.84
C SER A 114 13.11 22.03 2.88
N THR A 115 12.74 22.44 1.67
CA THR A 115 12.28 21.52 0.61
C THR A 115 13.32 20.44 0.29
N ASN A 116 14.61 20.79 0.27
CA ASN A 116 15.68 19.83 0.00
C ASN A 116 15.87 18.83 1.16
N GLU A 117 15.74 19.28 2.41
CA GLU A 117 15.80 18.37 3.57
C GLU A 117 14.63 17.39 3.57
N ARG A 118 13.42 17.87 3.27
CA ARG A 118 12.22 17.02 3.16
C ARG A 118 12.37 16.00 2.04
N ALA A 119 12.80 16.43 0.86
CA ALA A 119 13.05 15.53 -0.27
C ALA A 119 14.11 14.48 0.07
N LYS A 120 15.19 14.87 0.76
CA LYS A 120 16.20 13.92 1.24
C LYS A 120 15.61 12.90 2.21
N ALA A 121 14.82 13.33 3.20
CA ALA A 121 14.19 12.41 4.14
C ALA A 121 13.25 11.41 3.45
N LEU A 122 12.49 11.85 2.44
CA LEU A 122 11.64 10.98 1.63
C LEU A 122 12.45 10.00 0.77
N ASN A 123 13.56 10.46 0.17
CA ASN A 123 14.49 9.60 -0.56
C ASN A 123 15.05 8.50 0.35
N ASP A 124 15.50 8.86 1.55
CA ASP A 124 16.03 7.92 2.54
C ASP A 124 14.98 6.88 2.95
N ILE A 125 13.69 7.28 3.06
CA ILE A 125 12.58 6.36 3.33
C ILE A 125 12.37 5.38 2.17
N VAL A 126 12.35 5.87 0.93
CA VAL A 126 12.16 5.01 -0.26
C VAL A 126 13.30 4.00 -0.38
N LEU A 127 14.54 4.44 -0.25
CA LEU A 127 15.70 3.54 -0.32
C LEU A 127 15.68 2.49 0.80
N MET A 128 15.38 2.91 2.03
CA MET A 128 15.24 1.98 3.16
C MET A 128 14.13 0.94 2.92
N ILE A 129 12.99 1.34 2.37
CA ILE A 129 11.91 0.40 2.03
C ILE A 129 12.36 -0.53 0.90
N ASN A 130 13.10 -0.02 -0.09
CA ASN A 130 13.59 -0.80 -1.22
C ASN A 130 14.57 -1.91 -0.81
N GLU A 131 15.39 -1.68 0.22
CA GLU A 131 16.32 -2.68 0.75
C GLU A 131 15.61 -3.87 1.40
N PHE A 132 14.34 -3.71 1.79
CA PHE A 132 13.59 -4.76 2.46
C PHE A 132 13.04 -5.78 1.45
N ASN A 133 13.25 -7.08 1.69
CA ASN A 133 12.61 -8.12 0.92
C ASN A 133 11.29 -8.53 1.58
N PHE A 134 10.18 -8.41 0.86
CA PHE A 134 8.87 -8.85 1.33
C PHE A 134 8.66 -10.36 1.29
N LYS A 135 9.68 -11.13 0.88
CA LYS A 135 9.66 -12.58 0.92
C LYS A 135 10.63 -13.10 1.98
N ASP A 136 10.21 -14.11 2.74
CA ASP A 136 11.09 -14.82 3.68
C ASP A 136 12.08 -15.74 2.94
N ASP A 137 12.97 -16.38 3.69
CA ASP A 137 13.97 -17.32 3.16
C ASP A 137 13.36 -18.54 2.44
N SER A 138 12.07 -18.81 2.67
CA SER A 138 11.30 -19.89 2.04
C SER A 138 10.49 -19.39 0.83
N GLY A 139 10.53 -18.09 0.53
CA GLY A 139 9.79 -17.45 -0.56
C GLY A 139 8.35 -17.07 -0.23
N HIS A 140 7.91 -17.20 1.03
CA HIS A 140 6.57 -16.77 1.45
C HIS A 140 6.50 -15.25 1.55
N ASP A 141 5.39 -14.67 1.09
CA ASP A 141 5.11 -13.24 1.28
C ASP A 141 4.85 -12.95 2.76
N ILE A 142 5.65 -12.03 3.31
CA ILE A 142 5.60 -11.56 4.70
C ILE A 142 5.19 -10.09 4.80
N LEU A 143 4.86 -9.42 3.69
CA LEU A 143 4.50 -8.01 3.70
C LEU A 143 3.34 -7.73 4.64
N GLY A 144 2.27 -8.53 4.57
CA GLY A 144 1.08 -8.37 5.41
C GLY A 144 1.42 -8.44 6.90
N ASP A 145 2.25 -9.41 7.28
CA ASP A 145 2.68 -9.59 8.67
C ASP A 145 3.60 -8.45 9.14
N VAL A 146 4.49 -7.97 8.29
CA VAL A 146 5.33 -6.78 8.57
C VAL A 146 4.45 -5.54 8.72
N TYR A 147 3.43 -5.38 7.87
CA TYR A 147 2.50 -4.27 7.93
C TYR A 147 1.68 -4.29 9.23
N GLU A 148 1.15 -5.45 9.63
CA GLU A 148 0.44 -5.67 10.90
C GLU A 148 1.36 -5.37 12.09
N TYR A 149 2.59 -5.88 12.07
CA TYR A 149 3.58 -5.62 13.11
C TYR A 149 3.88 -4.12 13.27
N LEU A 150 4.07 -3.40 12.15
CA LEU A 150 4.30 -1.95 12.19
C LEU A 150 3.11 -1.18 12.74
N ILE A 151 1.88 -1.56 12.37
CA ILE A 151 0.65 -0.98 12.97
C ILE A 151 0.66 -1.18 14.49
N GLY A 152 0.96 -2.40 14.96
CA GLY A 152 1.06 -2.72 16.37
C GLY A 152 2.13 -1.89 17.11
N GLN A 153 3.34 -1.78 16.54
CA GLN A 153 4.43 -0.96 17.09
C GLN A 153 4.03 0.52 17.18
N PHE A 154 3.32 1.03 16.19
CA PHE A 154 2.86 2.40 16.20
C PHE A 154 1.70 2.64 17.18
N ALA A 155 0.83 1.66 17.41
CA ALA A 155 -0.22 1.73 18.41
C ALA A 155 0.37 1.73 19.83
N ALA A 156 1.33 0.85 20.10
CA ALA A 156 2.04 0.78 21.38
C ALA A 156 2.74 2.11 21.72
N ASN A 157 3.38 2.73 20.73
CA ASN A 157 4.06 4.01 20.90
C ASN A 157 3.13 5.23 21.00
N ALA A 158 1.85 5.13 20.61
CA ALA A 158 0.89 6.23 20.67
C ALA A 158 0.27 6.46 22.06
N GLY A 159 0.55 5.58 23.04
CA GLY A 159 0.06 5.69 24.41
C GLY A 159 -1.45 5.44 24.57
N LYS A 160 -2.06 5.95 25.65
CA LYS A 160 -3.47 5.65 26.04
C LYS A 160 -4.54 5.99 25.00
N LYS A 161 -4.25 6.82 23.99
CA LYS A 161 -5.18 7.17 22.90
C LYS A 161 -5.05 6.24 21.67
N GLY A 162 -4.06 5.35 21.63
CA GLY A 162 -3.83 4.43 20.52
C GLY A 162 -4.59 3.10 20.62
N GLY A 163 -5.10 2.76 21.81
CA GLY A 163 -5.76 1.48 22.08
C GLY A 163 -7.13 1.30 21.42
N GLU A 164 -7.73 2.38 20.90
CA GLU A 164 -9.01 2.32 20.16
C GLU A 164 -8.82 1.86 18.70
N PHE A 165 -7.58 1.75 18.22
CA PHE A 165 -7.29 1.52 16.80
C PHE A 165 -6.63 0.17 16.50
N TYR A 166 -6.19 -0.59 17.50
CA TYR A 166 -5.49 -1.86 17.30
C TYR A 166 -5.79 -2.86 18.42
N THR A 167 -6.17 -4.07 18.02
CA THR A 167 -6.36 -5.22 18.91
C THR A 167 -5.05 -6.01 18.95
N PRO A 168 -4.41 -6.20 20.12
CA PRO A 168 -3.21 -7.03 20.23
C PRO A 168 -3.37 -8.41 19.61
N HIS A 169 -2.35 -8.90 18.92
CA HIS A 169 -2.42 -10.10 18.10
C HIS A 169 -2.88 -11.33 18.89
N GLU A 170 -2.40 -11.52 20.12
CA GLU A 170 -2.80 -12.64 20.97
C GLU A 170 -4.29 -12.59 21.36
N VAL A 171 -4.85 -11.39 21.53
CA VAL A 171 -6.29 -11.19 21.77
C VAL A 171 -7.06 -11.49 20.49
N SER A 172 -6.57 -11.02 19.34
CA SER A 172 -7.17 -11.28 18.04
C SER A 172 -7.23 -12.78 17.72
N GLN A 173 -6.16 -13.54 18.00
CA GLN A 173 -6.13 -14.99 17.81
C GLN A 173 -7.18 -15.71 18.65
N VAL A 174 -7.31 -15.35 19.94
CA VAL A 174 -8.30 -15.97 20.83
C VAL A 174 -9.72 -15.69 20.35
N LEU A 175 -10.02 -14.42 20.02
CA LEU A 175 -11.34 -14.04 19.53
C LEU A 175 -11.66 -14.71 18.20
N SER A 176 -10.70 -14.75 17.27
CA SER A 176 -10.87 -15.38 15.96
C SER A 176 -11.22 -16.86 16.09
N LYS A 177 -10.46 -17.62 16.88
CA LYS A 177 -10.74 -19.04 17.16
C LYS A 177 -12.09 -19.30 17.80
N ILE A 178 -12.56 -18.38 18.66
CA ILE A 178 -13.89 -18.48 19.26
C ILE A 178 -14.97 -18.30 18.20
N VAL A 179 -14.80 -17.31 17.32
CA VAL A 179 -15.80 -16.97 16.29
C VAL A 179 -15.80 -18.01 15.16
N THR A 180 -14.68 -18.69 14.89
CA THR A 180 -14.56 -19.73 13.86
C THR A 180 -14.75 -21.18 14.37
N LEU A 181 -14.93 -21.39 15.69
CA LEU A 181 -14.87 -22.70 16.36
C LEU A 181 -15.74 -23.82 15.73
N ASN A 182 -16.85 -23.46 15.06
CA ASN A 182 -17.77 -24.42 14.45
C ASN A 182 -18.00 -24.14 12.95
N SER A 183 -17.23 -23.23 12.36
CA SER A 183 -17.25 -22.99 10.92
C SER A 183 -16.68 -24.22 10.23
N LYS A 184 -17.37 -24.72 9.20
CA LYS A 184 -16.82 -25.78 8.34
C LYS A 184 -16.26 -25.13 7.09
N GLU A 185 -15.17 -25.66 6.55
CA GLU A 185 -14.63 -25.28 5.22
C GLU A 185 -15.71 -25.35 4.11
N SER A 186 -16.79 -26.12 4.31
CA SER A 186 -17.90 -26.28 3.36
C SER A 186 -18.98 -25.19 3.45
N ASP A 187 -18.89 -24.24 4.39
CA ASP A 187 -19.82 -23.12 4.42
C ASP A 187 -19.33 -22.07 3.42
N ASP A 188 -19.89 -22.10 2.21
CA ASP A 188 -19.47 -21.27 1.06
C ASP A 188 -19.46 -19.75 1.34
N GLN A 189 -20.02 -19.30 2.48
CA GLN A 189 -19.99 -17.90 2.92
C GLN A 189 -19.89 -17.79 4.45
N PHE A 190 -18.72 -17.34 4.93
CA PHE A 190 -18.52 -16.91 6.30
C PHE A 190 -18.56 -15.38 6.39
N HIS A 191 -19.50 -14.84 7.16
CA HIS A 191 -19.65 -13.40 7.35
C HIS A 191 -19.26 -12.98 8.77
N VAL A 192 -18.36 -11.99 8.87
CA VAL A 192 -17.92 -11.39 10.13
C VAL A 192 -18.16 -9.88 10.08
N TYR A 193 -18.57 -9.31 11.22
CA TYR A 193 -18.82 -7.87 11.34
C TYR A 193 -18.21 -7.34 12.64
N ASP A 194 -17.42 -6.27 12.52
CA ASP A 194 -16.89 -5.50 13.64
C ASP A 194 -17.23 -4.01 13.44
N PRO A 195 -18.16 -3.44 14.23
CA PRO A 195 -18.58 -2.04 14.10
C PRO A 195 -17.48 -1.03 14.50
N THR A 196 -16.38 -1.51 15.10
CA THR A 196 -15.29 -0.71 15.67
C THR A 196 -13.93 -1.26 15.25
N MET A 197 -13.82 -1.77 14.02
CA MET A 197 -12.68 -2.57 13.55
C MET A 197 -11.31 -1.89 13.61
N GLY A 198 -11.26 -0.55 13.74
CA GLY A 198 -10.00 0.20 13.83
C GLY A 198 -9.10 -0.09 12.61
N SER A 199 -7.95 -0.71 12.86
CA SER A 199 -6.98 -1.15 11.84
C SER A 199 -7.42 -2.37 11.01
N GLY A 200 -8.52 -3.04 11.37
CA GLY A 200 -9.01 -4.23 10.67
C GLY A 200 -8.22 -5.51 10.97
N SER A 201 -7.13 -5.46 11.74
CA SER A 201 -6.26 -6.61 12.05
C SER A 201 -7.02 -7.80 12.65
N LEU A 202 -8.05 -7.54 13.48
CA LEU A 202 -8.89 -8.61 14.03
C LEU A 202 -9.66 -9.36 12.93
N LEU A 203 -10.27 -8.64 11.99
CA LEU A 203 -11.03 -9.25 10.88
C LEU A 203 -10.11 -10.06 9.95
N LEU A 204 -8.90 -9.56 9.68
CA LEU A 204 -7.88 -10.31 8.93
C LEU A 204 -7.44 -11.58 9.68
N THR A 205 -7.33 -11.51 11.01
CA THR A 205 -7.01 -12.69 11.83
C THR A 205 -8.13 -13.74 11.75
N VAL A 206 -9.40 -13.31 11.71
CA VAL A 206 -10.53 -14.23 11.52
C VAL A 206 -10.41 -14.97 10.20
N GLN A 207 -10.04 -14.29 9.10
CA GLN A 207 -9.81 -14.92 7.80
C GLN A 207 -8.69 -15.98 7.85
N LYS A 208 -7.62 -15.75 8.64
CA LYS A 208 -6.50 -16.70 8.80
C LYS A 208 -6.90 -17.97 9.59
N GLU A 209 -8.02 -17.95 10.34
CA GLU A 209 -8.52 -19.07 11.15
C GLU A 209 -9.69 -19.82 10.49
N LEU A 210 -10.07 -19.42 9.26
CA LEU A 210 -11.04 -20.12 8.40
C LEU A 210 -10.30 -21.02 7.41
#